data_AF-A0A0F4GAG1-F1
#
_entry.id   AF-A0A0F4GAG1-F1
#
_cell.length_a   1.000
_cell.length_b   1.000
_cell.length_c   1.000
_cell.angle_alpha   90.00
_cell.angle_beta   90.00
_cell.angle_gamma   90.00
#
_symmetry.space_group_name_H-M   'P 1'
#
loop_
_entity.id
_entity.type
_entity.pdbx_description
1 polymer ?
#
loop_
_entity_poly.entity_id
_entity_poly.type
_entity_poly.pdbx_seq_one_letter_code
_entity_poly.pdbx_strand_id
1 'polypeptide(L)'
;MNLSPVVSRRISFFIIPDAHVKVQRKRNPTSYNDACHIALLNGPAWADFHSLKRASTAVQAFYNHEYDMLIRGKSLSIVMDMVVHAVDPTRHIPTFLLGPVAPLPFLQPFTRLQVNTTYTIEERIRPGSSVESDIAVENVTATYRLHPPGSPAAPQPGQADDLLAITFRNLHAKAKPNSDTAFAIATIDGLEWALRHQLVAQGHVPTPYLPAINARGLFDLGVLFADRAILCAEAMEAVIQAQPRFVIGDHACGVEWQLWVEALEESDSDDDTKQEDGAGGEGDTSGQVDSEGNTRSSEKEVSGHDSEPKKNPYVADEYDSTSEYGADDEKEFGDDEFSEERGSAATADEELDPTKLGALKEGNKTV
;
A
#
# COMPACT_ATOMS: atom_id res chain seq x y z
N MET A 1 -11.54 -37.06 -15.78
CA MET A 1 -11.42 -37.38 -14.34
C MET A 1 -12.29 -36.39 -13.59
N ASN A 2 -13.25 -36.85 -12.79
CA ASN A 2 -14.10 -35.95 -12.00
C ASN A 2 -13.47 -35.78 -10.62
N LEU A 3 -12.67 -34.71 -10.46
CA LEU A 3 -12.22 -34.29 -9.14
C LEU A 3 -13.42 -33.76 -8.34
N SER A 4 -13.41 -34.02 -7.02
CA SER A 4 -14.36 -33.40 -6.11
C SER A 4 -14.33 -31.87 -6.26
N PRO A 5 -15.48 -31.16 -6.25
CA PRO A 5 -15.53 -29.70 -6.42
C PRO A 5 -14.63 -28.93 -5.44
N VAL A 6 -14.44 -29.46 -4.22
CA VAL A 6 -13.58 -28.86 -3.19
C VAL A 6 -12.10 -29.02 -3.54
N VAL A 7 -11.73 -30.17 -4.12
CA VAL A 7 -10.35 -30.47 -4.55
C VAL A 7 -10.02 -29.71 -5.83
N SER A 8 -10.96 -29.65 -6.77
CA SER A 8 -10.89 -28.82 -7.99
C SER A 8 -10.62 -27.36 -7.62
N ARG A 9 -11.44 -26.78 -6.73
CA ARG A 9 -11.32 -25.39 -6.31
C ARG A 9 -9.99 -25.08 -5.62
N ARG A 10 -9.51 -25.98 -4.75
CA ARG A 10 -8.20 -25.83 -4.10
C ARG A 10 -7.05 -25.87 -5.09
N ILE A 11 -7.07 -26.78 -6.05
CA ILE A 11 -6.04 -26.89 -7.10
C ILE A 11 -6.06 -25.66 -8.01
N SER A 12 -7.24 -25.15 -8.38
CA SER A 12 -7.39 -23.95 -9.22
C SER A 12 -6.78 -22.70 -8.60
N PHE A 13 -6.89 -22.51 -7.27
CA PHE A 13 -6.23 -21.41 -6.56
C PHE A 13 -4.70 -21.45 -6.66
N PHE A 14 -4.11 -22.64 -6.74
CA PHE A 14 -2.66 -22.78 -6.89
C PHE A 14 -2.18 -22.61 -8.33
N ILE A 15 -3.08 -22.60 -9.31
CA ILE A 15 -2.72 -22.60 -10.74
C ILE A 15 -3.08 -21.29 -11.44
N ILE A 16 -4.16 -20.62 -11.03
CA ILE A 16 -4.55 -19.33 -11.60
C ILE A 16 -3.98 -18.24 -10.71
N PRO A 17 -2.90 -17.55 -11.12
CA PRO A 17 -2.27 -16.53 -10.30
C PRO A 17 -3.16 -15.29 -10.20
N ASP A 18 -2.98 -14.48 -9.14
CA ASP A 18 -3.47 -13.10 -9.11
C ASP A 18 -2.71 -12.23 -10.13
N ALA A 19 -3.21 -11.05 -10.46
CA ALA A 19 -2.51 -10.12 -11.36
C ALA A 19 -1.71 -9.10 -10.55
N HIS A 20 -0.39 -9.25 -10.50
CA HIS A 20 0.48 -8.35 -9.74
C HIS A 20 0.90 -7.20 -10.65
N VAL A 21 0.56 -5.97 -10.27
CA VAL A 21 0.80 -4.79 -11.11
C VAL A 21 1.71 -3.78 -10.43
N LYS A 22 2.47 -3.07 -11.26
CA LYS A 22 3.22 -1.88 -10.86
C LYS A 22 2.76 -0.68 -11.67
N VAL A 23 2.43 0.40 -10.97
CA VAL A 23 1.94 1.64 -11.57
C VAL A 23 2.97 2.74 -11.38
N GLN A 24 3.33 3.43 -12.46
CA GLN A 24 4.35 4.48 -12.45
C GLN A 24 3.92 5.66 -13.33
N ARG A 25 4.33 6.87 -12.94
CA ARG A 25 4.12 8.07 -13.75
C ARG A 25 5.27 8.25 -14.74
N LYS A 26 4.95 8.48 -16.01
CA LYS A 26 5.96 8.73 -17.05
C LYS A 26 6.50 10.15 -16.93
N ARG A 27 7.81 10.30 -17.10
CA ARG A 27 8.48 11.63 -17.13
C ARG A 27 8.09 12.47 -18.33
N ASN A 28 8.05 11.85 -19.51
CA ASN A 28 7.73 12.53 -20.77
C ASN A 28 6.52 11.85 -21.42
N PRO A 29 5.30 12.09 -20.91
CA PRO A 29 4.12 11.48 -21.49
C PRO A 29 3.76 12.12 -22.83
N THR A 30 3.24 11.32 -23.76
CA THR A 30 2.81 11.81 -25.08
C THR A 30 1.50 12.58 -25.02
N SER A 31 0.67 12.30 -24.01
CA SER A 31 -0.60 12.98 -23.73
C SER A 31 -0.96 12.85 -22.25
N TYR A 32 -1.93 13.63 -21.78
CA TYR A 32 -2.43 13.52 -20.40
C TYR A 32 -2.94 12.12 -20.07
N ASN A 33 -3.62 11.46 -21.00
CA ASN A 33 -4.15 10.10 -20.83
C ASN A 33 -3.05 9.02 -20.82
N ASP A 34 -1.85 9.36 -21.28
CA ASP A 34 -0.67 8.49 -21.32
C ASP A 34 0.30 8.77 -20.17
N ALA A 35 -0.10 9.61 -19.19
CA ALA A 35 0.75 10.02 -18.08
C ALA A 35 1.14 8.88 -17.14
N CYS A 36 0.33 7.84 -17.06
CA CYS A 36 0.52 6.71 -16.15
C CYS A 36 0.75 5.42 -16.94
N HIS A 37 1.61 4.56 -16.41
CA HIS A 37 1.96 3.27 -16.97
C HIS A 37 1.66 2.17 -15.96
N ILE A 38 1.00 1.10 -16.42
CA ILE A 38 0.80 -0.12 -15.63
C ILE A 38 1.67 -1.21 -16.23
N ALA A 39 2.55 -1.81 -15.45
CA ALA A 39 3.31 -3.00 -15.77
C ALA A 39 2.72 -4.22 -15.08
N LEU A 40 2.71 -5.37 -15.75
CA LEU A 40 2.35 -6.66 -15.15
C LEU A 40 3.62 -7.35 -14.68
N LEU A 41 3.78 -7.49 -13.36
CA LEU A 41 5.00 -8.00 -12.75
C LEU A 41 5.14 -9.52 -12.90
N ASN A 42 4.04 -10.25 -12.74
CA ASN A 42 4.01 -11.70 -12.85
C ASN A 42 3.55 -12.19 -14.23
N GLY A 43 3.91 -11.44 -15.30
CA GLY A 43 3.64 -11.82 -16.68
C GLY A 43 4.08 -13.25 -17.05
N PRO A 44 5.26 -13.74 -16.62
CA PRO A 44 5.68 -15.12 -16.84
C PRO A 44 4.71 -16.16 -16.25
N ALA A 45 4.23 -15.97 -15.02
CA ALA A 45 3.27 -16.89 -14.39
C ALA A 45 1.95 -16.96 -15.18
N TRP A 46 1.49 -15.82 -15.70
CA TRP A 46 0.33 -15.78 -16.58
C TRP A 46 0.57 -16.44 -17.94
N ALA A 47 1.78 -16.34 -18.49
CA ALA A 47 2.17 -17.04 -19.71
C ALA A 47 2.21 -18.56 -19.52
N ASP A 48 2.72 -19.03 -18.39
CA ASP A 48 2.73 -20.45 -18.02
C ASP A 48 1.30 -20.99 -17.86
N PHE A 49 0.44 -20.25 -17.16
CA PHE A 49 -0.99 -20.56 -17.06
C PHE A 49 -1.64 -20.66 -18.45
N HIS A 50 -1.42 -19.68 -19.33
CA HIS A 50 -1.98 -19.71 -20.68
C HIS A 50 -1.43 -20.84 -21.54
N SER A 51 -0.17 -21.24 -21.34
CA SER A 51 0.45 -22.36 -22.03
C SER A 51 -0.15 -23.70 -21.57
N LEU A 52 -0.30 -23.88 -20.25
CA LEU A 52 -0.94 -25.05 -19.66
C LEU A 52 -2.40 -25.17 -20.11
N LYS A 53 -3.13 -24.05 -20.14
CA LYS A 53 -4.51 -23.97 -20.62
C LYS A 53 -4.67 -24.46 -22.07
N ARG A 54 -3.64 -24.32 -22.92
CA ARG A 54 -3.66 -24.74 -24.33
C ARG A 54 -3.24 -26.19 -24.55
N ALA A 55 -2.85 -26.92 -23.51
CA ALA A 55 -2.31 -28.28 -23.65
C ALA A 55 -3.33 -29.30 -24.21
N SER A 56 -4.62 -29.16 -23.89
CA SER A 56 -5.69 -29.94 -24.51
C SER A 56 -7.05 -29.24 -24.38
N THR A 57 -8.03 -29.66 -25.19
CA THR A 57 -9.40 -29.11 -25.13
C THR A 57 -10.08 -29.36 -23.78
N ALA A 58 -9.86 -30.52 -23.17
CA ALA A 58 -10.40 -30.85 -21.85
C ALA A 58 -9.81 -29.95 -20.75
N VAL A 59 -8.50 -29.72 -20.80
CA VAL A 59 -7.78 -28.83 -19.88
C VAL A 59 -8.21 -27.38 -20.07
N GLN A 60 -8.38 -26.95 -21.31
CA GLN A 60 -8.87 -25.61 -21.64
C GLN A 60 -10.27 -25.38 -21.08
N ALA A 61 -11.19 -26.34 -21.25
CA ALA A 61 -12.56 -26.25 -20.75
C ALA A 61 -12.59 -26.17 -19.21
N PHE A 62 -11.78 -26.99 -18.53
CA PHE A 62 -11.62 -26.96 -17.08
C PHE A 62 -11.14 -25.59 -16.60
N TYR A 63 -10.04 -25.06 -17.15
CA TYR A 63 -9.51 -23.76 -16.71
C TYR A 63 -10.41 -22.58 -17.07
N ASN A 64 -11.11 -22.61 -18.21
CA ASN A 64 -12.12 -21.59 -18.52
C ASN A 64 -13.21 -21.57 -17.45
N HIS A 65 -13.72 -22.75 -17.08
CA HIS A 65 -14.74 -22.87 -16.05
C HIS A 65 -14.25 -22.34 -14.69
N GLU A 66 -13.06 -22.76 -14.26
CA GLU A 66 -12.49 -22.35 -12.97
C GLU A 66 -12.14 -20.86 -12.95
N TYR A 67 -11.59 -20.31 -14.03
CA TYR A 67 -11.35 -18.87 -14.16
C TYR A 67 -12.65 -18.08 -14.04
N ASP A 68 -13.69 -18.46 -14.79
CA ASP A 68 -15.00 -17.80 -14.73
C ASP A 68 -15.61 -17.91 -13.33
N MET A 69 -15.45 -19.05 -12.66
CA MET A 69 -15.92 -19.27 -11.30
C MET A 69 -15.18 -18.39 -10.28
N LEU A 70 -13.86 -18.23 -10.41
CA LEU A 70 -13.08 -17.38 -9.52
C LEU A 70 -13.37 -15.88 -9.74
N ILE A 71 -13.52 -15.45 -11.00
CA ILE A 71 -13.92 -14.08 -11.33
C ILE A 71 -15.31 -13.76 -10.76
N ARG A 72 -16.30 -14.63 -10.99
CA ARG A 72 -17.67 -14.46 -10.45
C ARG A 72 -17.70 -14.57 -8.93
N GLY A 73 -16.89 -15.45 -8.38
CA GLY A 73 -16.72 -15.68 -6.94
C GLY A 73 -15.97 -14.56 -6.22
N LYS A 74 -15.45 -13.57 -6.95
CA LYS A 74 -14.62 -12.47 -6.43
C LYS A 74 -13.41 -13.00 -5.67
N SER A 75 -12.78 -14.04 -6.19
CA SER A 75 -11.64 -14.73 -5.57
C SER A 75 -10.31 -14.46 -6.27
N LEU A 76 -10.33 -13.88 -7.48
CA LEU A 76 -9.14 -13.34 -8.14
C LEU A 76 -9.06 -11.84 -7.93
N SER A 77 -7.86 -11.37 -7.63
CA SER A 77 -7.58 -9.97 -7.37
C SER A 77 -6.47 -9.46 -8.28
N ILE A 78 -6.53 -8.16 -8.55
CA ILE A 78 -5.35 -7.41 -8.94
C ILE A 78 -4.65 -7.03 -7.65
N VAL A 79 -3.34 -7.19 -7.59
CA VAL A 79 -2.51 -6.87 -6.43
C VAL A 79 -1.58 -5.74 -6.83
N MET A 80 -1.76 -4.59 -6.21
CA MET A 80 -0.81 -3.47 -6.26
C MET A 80 -0.05 -3.47 -4.94
N ASP A 81 1.06 -4.20 -4.93
CA ASP A 81 1.96 -4.24 -3.80
C ASP A 81 2.91 -3.06 -3.87
N MET A 82 2.81 -2.11 -2.94
CA MET A 82 3.61 -0.89 -2.95
C MET A 82 5.07 -1.14 -2.57
N VAL A 83 5.42 -2.33 -2.05
CA VAL A 83 6.79 -2.71 -1.68
C VAL A 83 7.66 -2.89 -2.92
N VAL A 84 7.10 -3.50 -3.97
CA VAL A 84 7.74 -3.57 -5.29
C VAL A 84 7.79 -2.21 -6.00
N HIS A 85 7.18 -1.18 -5.40
CA HIS A 85 7.37 0.23 -5.73
C HIS A 85 8.29 0.92 -4.72
N ALA A 86 9.52 0.40 -4.52
CA ALA A 86 10.51 1.02 -3.64
C ALA A 86 10.77 2.52 -3.93
N VAL A 87 10.54 2.95 -5.19
CA VAL A 87 10.56 4.37 -5.55
C VAL A 87 9.19 4.97 -5.28
N ASP A 88 9.14 6.06 -4.51
CA ASP A 88 7.96 6.89 -4.27
C ASP A 88 7.10 7.00 -5.55
N PRO A 89 5.82 6.58 -5.49
CA PRO A 89 4.96 6.57 -6.66
C PRO A 89 4.75 7.96 -7.28
N THR A 90 4.94 9.06 -6.54
CA THR A 90 4.82 10.43 -7.09
C THR A 90 5.91 10.78 -8.09
N ARG A 91 7.06 10.09 -8.02
CA ARG A 91 8.23 10.36 -8.88
C ARG A 91 7.98 9.94 -10.32
N HIS A 92 8.57 10.71 -11.23
CA HIS A 92 8.44 10.44 -12.66
C HIS A 92 9.57 9.53 -13.15
N ILE A 93 9.21 8.45 -13.83
CA ILE A 93 10.13 7.45 -14.35
C ILE A 93 10.35 7.69 -15.85
N PRO A 94 11.61 7.68 -16.33
CA PRO A 94 11.91 7.69 -17.76
C PRO A 94 11.29 6.49 -18.48
N THR A 95 10.74 6.71 -19.68
CA THR A 95 9.99 5.68 -20.43
C THR A 95 10.82 4.41 -20.72
N PHE A 96 12.15 4.53 -20.85
CA PHE A 96 13.04 3.39 -21.11
C PHE A 96 13.25 2.48 -19.90
N LEU A 97 12.88 2.92 -18.68
CA LEU A 97 12.92 2.11 -17.45
C LEU A 97 11.56 1.47 -17.13
N LEU A 98 10.54 1.69 -17.95
CA LEU A 98 9.23 1.10 -17.76
C LEU A 98 9.25 -0.36 -18.23
N GLY A 99 8.55 -1.21 -17.46
CA GLY A 99 8.38 -2.61 -17.79
C GLY A 99 7.40 -2.86 -18.95
N PRO A 100 7.10 -4.14 -19.25
CA PRO A 100 6.09 -4.49 -20.24
C PRO A 100 4.69 -4.02 -19.79
N VAL A 101 4.00 -3.32 -20.68
CA VAL A 101 2.66 -2.78 -20.42
C VAL A 101 1.67 -3.92 -20.14
N ALA A 102 0.94 -3.82 -19.03
CA ALA A 102 -0.21 -4.67 -18.74
C ALA A 102 -1.37 -4.31 -19.68
N PRO A 103 -1.92 -5.25 -20.47
CA PRO A 103 -3.09 -4.95 -21.29
C PRO A 103 -4.30 -4.63 -20.41
N LEU A 104 -4.87 -3.43 -20.52
CA LEU A 104 -6.10 -3.09 -19.78
C LEU A 104 -7.25 -4.10 -19.99
N PRO A 105 -7.51 -4.64 -21.20
CA PRO A 105 -8.53 -5.66 -21.39
C PRO A 105 -8.31 -6.93 -20.58
N PHE A 106 -7.05 -7.24 -20.23
CA PHE A 106 -6.72 -8.36 -19.36
C PHE A 106 -7.07 -8.08 -17.89
N LEU A 107 -6.95 -6.82 -17.43
CA LEU A 107 -7.26 -6.42 -16.05
C LEU A 107 -8.76 -6.18 -15.81
N GLN A 108 -9.53 -5.81 -16.84
CA GLN A 108 -10.96 -5.49 -16.72
C GLN A 108 -11.87 -6.59 -16.15
N PRO A 109 -11.63 -7.89 -16.35
CA PRO A 109 -12.46 -8.94 -15.78
C PRO A 109 -12.35 -9.05 -14.25
N PHE A 110 -11.26 -8.56 -13.64
CA PHE A 110 -11.04 -8.67 -12.21
C PHE A 110 -12.04 -7.80 -11.44
N THR A 111 -12.55 -8.34 -10.34
CA THR A 111 -13.60 -7.67 -9.53
C THR A 111 -13.08 -7.17 -8.19
N ARG A 112 -11.80 -7.43 -7.88
CA ARG A 112 -11.12 -6.98 -6.68
C ARG A 112 -9.76 -6.38 -7.01
N LEU A 113 -9.41 -5.36 -6.26
CA LEU A 113 -8.06 -4.82 -6.18
C LEU A 113 -7.62 -4.88 -4.72
N GLN A 114 -6.42 -5.41 -4.48
CA GLN A 114 -5.73 -5.33 -3.21
C GLN A 114 -4.58 -4.36 -3.35
N VAL A 115 -4.49 -3.42 -2.42
CA VAL A 115 -3.34 -2.51 -2.30
C VAL A 115 -2.66 -2.82 -0.98
N ASN A 116 -1.37 -3.17 -1.06
CA ASN A 116 -0.56 -3.50 0.10
C ASN A 116 0.51 -2.43 0.25
N THR A 117 0.76 -1.96 1.47
CA THR A 117 1.85 -1.04 1.77
C THR A 117 2.33 -1.26 3.18
N THR A 118 3.55 -0.84 3.48
CA THR A 118 4.08 -0.90 4.85
C THR A 118 4.34 0.50 5.36
N TYR A 119 3.92 0.75 6.60
CA TYR A 119 4.19 1.98 7.31
C TYR A 119 5.11 1.72 8.49
N THR A 120 6.13 2.55 8.61
CA THR A 120 6.95 2.64 9.81
C THR A 120 6.37 3.73 10.69
N ILE A 121 6.12 3.41 11.95
CA ILE A 121 5.47 4.29 12.92
C ILE A 121 6.44 4.47 14.07
N GLU A 122 6.80 5.71 14.36
CA GLU A 122 7.72 6.04 15.43
C GLU A 122 7.03 6.89 16.49
N GLU A 123 7.25 6.56 17.76
CA GLU A 123 6.84 7.42 18.87
C GLU A 123 7.58 8.76 18.78
N ARG A 124 6.83 9.86 18.80
CA ARG A 124 7.41 11.19 18.76
C ARG A 124 8.05 11.51 20.10
N ILE A 125 9.38 11.45 20.14
CA ILE A 125 10.15 11.81 21.33
C ILE A 125 10.10 13.34 21.54
N ARG A 126 9.90 13.77 22.80
CA ARG A 126 10.00 15.20 23.16
C ARG A 126 11.42 15.73 22.92
N PRO A 127 11.57 16.97 22.42
CA PRO A 127 12.89 17.60 22.26
C PRO A 127 13.68 17.59 23.57
N GLY A 128 14.93 17.10 23.52
CA GLY A 128 15.84 17.04 24.67
C GLY A 128 15.85 15.72 25.46
N SER A 129 15.07 14.73 25.05
CA SER A 129 15.15 13.37 25.60
C SER A 129 16.27 12.57 24.95
N SER A 130 17.05 11.84 25.75
CA SER A 130 18.10 10.92 25.27
C SER A 130 17.60 9.48 25.09
N VAL A 131 16.28 9.28 25.11
CA VAL A 131 15.65 7.95 25.09
C VAL A 131 15.38 7.56 23.64
N GLU A 132 15.72 6.32 23.25
CA GLU A 132 15.36 5.75 21.94
C GLU A 132 13.83 5.82 21.71
N SER A 133 13.35 5.89 20.47
CA SER A 133 11.92 5.87 20.15
C SER A 133 11.39 4.45 20.12
N ASP A 134 10.12 4.27 20.50
CA ASP A 134 9.41 3.04 20.18
C ASP A 134 9.02 3.05 18.70
N ILE A 135 9.12 1.89 18.06
CA ILE A 135 8.88 1.72 16.62
C ILE A 135 7.91 0.57 16.42
N ALA A 136 6.91 0.78 15.56
CA ALA A 136 6.05 -0.27 15.04
C ALA A 136 6.08 -0.25 13.51
N VAL A 137 6.16 -1.42 12.89
CA VAL A 137 6.09 -1.59 11.44
C VAL A 137 4.83 -2.37 11.13
N GLU A 138 3.92 -1.73 10.41
CA GLU A 138 2.59 -2.27 10.10
C GLU A 138 2.44 -2.44 8.59
N ASN A 139 2.13 -3.66 8.16
CA ASN A 139 1.68 -3.93 6.80
C ASN A 139 0.17 -3.72 6.72
N VAL A 140 -0.25 -2.89 5.78
CA VAL A 140 -1.63 -2.50 5.56
C VAL A 140 -2.08 -3.01 4.22
N THR A 141 -3.13 -3.82 4.23
CA THR A 141 -3.79 -4.32 3.03
C THR A 141 -5.20 -3.75 2.95
N ALA A 142 -5.50 -3.03 1.87
CA ALA A 142 -6.84 -2.55 1.59
C ALA A 142 -7.40 -3.26 0.36
N THR A 143 -8.63 -3.76 0.47
CA THR A 143 -9.32 -4.45 -0.61
C THR A 143 -10.46 -3.61 -1.15
N TYR A 144 -10.39 -3.26 -2.43
CA TYR A 144 -11.41 -2.51 -3.16
C TYR A 144 -12.23 -3.43 -4.06
N ARG A 145 -13.50 -3.07 -4.26
CA ARG A 145 -14.32 -3.64 -5.33
C ARG A 145 -14.05 -2.88 -6.62
N LEU A 146 -13.76 -3.64 -7.68
CA LEU A 146 -13.67 -3.09 -9.02
C LEU A 146 -15.01 -3.25 -9.74
N HIS A 147 -15.32 -2.26 -10.56
CA HIS A 147 -16.51 -2.24 -11.39
C HIS A 147 -16.14 -2.38 -12.88
N PRO A 148 -16.94 -3.13 -13.66
CA PRO A 148 -16.80 -3.14 -15.10
C PRO A 148 -16.93 -1.73 -15.68
N PRO A 149 -16.26 -1.42 -16.81
CA PRO A 149 -16.42 -0.15 -17.49
C PRO A 149 -17.89 0.16 -17.79
N GLY A 150 -18.35 1.35 -17.37
CA GLY A 150 -19.73 1.79 -17.59
C GLY A 150 -20.77 1.15 -16.66
N SER A 151 -20.35 0.45 -15.60
CA SER A 151 -21.27 -0.09 -14.59
C SER A 151 -22.09 1.04 -13.94
N PRO A 152 -23.44 0.92 -13.87
CA PRO A 152 -24.27 1.90 -13.17
C PRO A 152 -24.08 1.86 -11.65
N ALA A 153 -23.48 0.77 -11.14
CA ALA A 153 -23.14 0.62 -9.73
C ALA A 153 -21.75 1.19 -9.39
N ALA A 154 -20.99 1.66 -10.38
CA ALA A 154 -19.70 2.30 -10.12
C ALA A 154 -19.90 3.63 -9.39
N PRO A 155 -19.02 3.98 -8.43
CA PRO A 155 -19.10 5.26 -7.76
C PRO A 155 -18.95 6.42 -8.76
N GLN A 156 -19.68 7.49 -8.50
CA GLN A 156 -19.73 8.71 -9.32
C GLN A 156 -18.76 9.76 -8.80
N PRO A 157 -18.35 10.74 -9.62
CA PRO A 157 -17.55 11.87 -9.16
C PRO A 157 -18.09 12.49 -7.85
N GLY A 158 -17.22 12.70 -6.88
CA GLY A 158 -17.54 13.13 -5.50
C GLY A 158 -17.84 11.99 -4.52
N GLN A 159 -17.82 10.72 -4.95
CA GLN A 159 -17.97 9.55 -4.07
C GLN A 159 -16.62 8.89 -3.79
N ALA A 160 -16.52 8.18 -2.67
CA ALA A 160 -15.36 7.34 -2.38
C ALA A 160 -15.42 6.03 -3.19
N ASP A 161 -14.26 5.40 -3.42
CA ASP A 161 -14.23 4.05 -4.00
C ASP A 161 -14.87 3.02 -3.06
N ASP A 162 -15.35 1.92 -3.63
CA ASP A 162 -15.96 0.81 -2.86
C ASP A 162 -14.87 0.03 -2.10
N LEU A 163 -14.45 0.55 -0.95
CA LEU A 163 -13.55 -0.11 -0.02
C LEU A 163 -14.28 -1.22 0.75
N LEU A 164 -13.85 -2.47 0.56
CA LEU A 164 -14.46 -3.65 1.18
C LEU A 164 -13.86 -3.97 2.54
N ALA A 165 -12.55 -3.83 2.69
CA ALA A 165 -11.83 -4.16 3.91
C ALA A 165 -10.50 -3.42 3.98
N ILE A 166 -10.05 -3.14 5.20
CA ILE A 166 -8.68 -2.77 5.53
C ILE A 166 -8.22 -3.74 6.61
N THR A 167 -7.02 -4.29 6.47
CA THR A 167 -6.40 -5.18 7.46
C THR A 167 -5.00 -4.70 7.76
N PHE A 168 -4.67 -4.66 9.04
CA PHE A 168 -3.34 -4.31 9.55
C PHE A 168 -2.68 -5.58 10.08
N ARG A 169 -1.41 -5.78 9.74
CA ARG A 169 -0.57 -6.85 10.24
C ARG A 169 0.72 -6.24 10.77
N ASN A 170 0.97 -6.40 12.06
CA ASN A 170 2.25 -6.05 12.65
C ASN A 170 3.34 -6.95 12.06
N LEU A 171 4.35 -6.34 11.46
CA LEU A 171 5.55 -7.01 10.97
C LEU A 171 6.66 -6.97 12.00
N HIS A 172 6.80 -5.85 12.69
CA HIS A 172 7.82 -5.65 13.70
C HIS A 172 7.33 -4.65 14.75
N ALA A 173 7.78 -4.84 15.99
CA ALA A 173 7.61 -3.86 17.05
C ALA A 173 8.85 -3.87 17.94
N LYS A 174 9.45 -2.69 18.10
CA LYS A 174 10.48 -2.42 19.10
C LYS A 174 9.87 -1.47 20.12
N ALA A 175 9.62 -1.97 21.33
CA ALA A 175 9.02 -1.20 22.40
C ALA A 175 9.89 -1.26 23.66
N LYS A 176 9.99 -0.15 24.39
CA LYS A 176 10.67 -0.09 25.70
C LYS A 176 9.97 -1.01 26.71
N PRO A 177 10.70 -1.45 27.75
CA PRO A 177 10.08 -2.06 28.92
C PRO A 177 9.08 -1.06 29.53
N ASN A 178 7.79 -1.40 29.51
CA ASN A 178 6.65 -0.58 29.97
C ASN A 178 6.17 0.54 29.01
N SER A 179 6.54 0.49 27.74
CA SER A 179 5.91 1.34 26.72
C SER A 179 4.42 1.03 26.60
N ASP A 180 3.58 2.07 26.47
CA ASP A 180 2.22 1.89 25.97
C ASP A 180 2.24 1.94 24.43
N THR A 181 1.60 0.97 23.79
CA THR A 181 1.49 0.93 22.32
C THR A 181 0.40 1.89 21.81
N ALA A 182 0.05 2.91 22.60
CA ALA A 182 -1.08 3.79 22.29
C ALA A 182 -0.80 4.67 21.07
N PHE A 183 0.46 4.99 20.80
CA PHE A 183 0.86 5.71 19.58
C PHE A 183 0.60 4.87 18.32
N ALA A 184 0.91 3.57 18.35
CA ALA A 184 0.70 2.66 17.23
C ALA A 184 -0.79 2.45 16.97
N ILE A 185 -1.60 2.25 18.02
CA ILE A 185 -3.07 2.14 17.90
C ILE A 185 -3.66 3.42 17.30
N ALA A 186 -3.27 4.59 17.81
CA ALA A 186 -3.75 5.87 17.29
C ALA A 186 -3.37 6.09 15.82
N THR A 187 -2.17 5.64 15.43
CA THR A 187 -1.73 5.70 14.04
C THR A 187 -2.58 4.81 13.15
N ILE A 188 -2.85 3.57 13.57
CA ILE A 188 -3.71 2.63 12.84
C ILE A 188 -5.12 3.21 12.66
N ASP A 189 -5.70 3.79 13.72
CA ASP A 189 -7.02 4.44 13.65
C ASP A 189 -7.01 5.61 12.65
N GLY A 190 -5.96 6.44 12.67
CA GLY A 190 -5.80 7.57 11.75
C GLY A 190 -5.64 7.13 10.30
N LEU A 191 -4.81 6.11 10.03
CA LEU A 191 -4.62 5.54 8.70
C LEU A 191 -5.90 4.88 8.18
N GLU A 192 -6.58 4.09 9.02
CA GLU A 192 -7.86 3.48 8.66
C GLU A 192 -8.88 4.56 8.30
N TRP A 193 -8.97 5.62 9.12
CA TRP A 193 -9.86 6.73 8.85
C TRP A 193 -9.53 7.41 7.53
N ALA A 194 -8.27 7.73 7.26
CA ALA A 194 -7.84 8.39 6.02
C ALA A 194 -8.17 7.56 4.78
N LEU A 195 -7.95 6.24 4.85
CA LEU A 195 -8.26 5.31 3.76
C LEU A 195 -9.76 5.13 3.53
N ARG A 196 -10.59 5.25 4.58
CA ARG A 196 -12.05 5.26 4.47
C ARG A 196 -12.62 6.60 4.01
N HIS A 197 -11.94 7.71 4.34
CA HIS A 197 -12.35 9.08 4.05
C HIS A 197 -11.44 9.71 2.99
N GLN A 198 -11.29 8.99 1.88
CA GLN A 198 -10.35 9.33 0.80
C GLN A 198 -10.52 10.75 0.25
N LEU A 199 -11.76 11.25 0.22
CA LEU A 199 -12.10 12.62 -0.15
C LEU A 199 -11.36 13.65 0.71
N VAL A 200 -11.31 13.41 2.02
CA VAL A 200 -10.63 14.30 2.96
C VAL A 200 -9.12 14.20 2.82
N ALA A 201 -8.61 12.96 2.74
CA ALA A 201 -7.18 12.73 2.63
C ALA A 201 -6.56 13.33 1.36
N GLN A 202 -7.32 13.40 0.26
CA GLN A 202 -6.79 13.84 -1.04
C GLN A 202 -7.14 15.27 -1.44
N GLY A 203 -8.09 15.91 -0.75
CA GLY A 203 -8.46 17.30 -1.00
C GLY A 203 -9.02 17.54 -2.41
N HIS A 204 -8.20 18.07 -3.32
CA HIS A 204 -8.65 18.60 -4.62
C HIS A 204 -8.78 17.57 -5.76
N VAL A 205 -8.50 16.29 -5.51
CA VAL A 205 -8.63 15.26 -6.56
C VAL A 205 -10.11 14.87 -6.72
N PRO A 206 -10.67 14.84 -7.95
CA PRO A 206 -12.01 14.33 -8.16
C PRO A 206 -12.04 12.82 -7.87
N THR A 207 -12.56 12.40 -6.72
CA THR A 207 -12.80 10.98 -6.40
C THR A 207 -14.09 10.51 -7.06
N PRO A 208 -14.34 9.20 -7.30
CA PRO A 208 -13.53 8.01 -7.03
C PRO A 208 -12.33 7.86 -7.98
N TYR A 209 -11.27 7.17 -7.54
CA TYR A 209 -10.09 6.92 -8.37
C TYR A 209 -10.33 5.77 -9.35
N LEU A 210 -11.14 4.78 -8.96
CA LEU A 210 -11.34 3.53 -9.71
C LEU A 210 -12.81 3.22 -10.02
N PRO A 211 -13.59 4.16 -10.60
CA PRO A 211 -14.94 3.83 -11.08
C PRO A 211 -14.91 2.71 -12.12
N ALA A 212 -13.83 2.62 -12.89
CA ALA A 212 -13.40 1.44 -13.62
C ALA A 212 -11.87 1.38 -13.59
N ILE A 213 -11.29 0.19 -13.75
CA ILE A 213 -9.83 0.05 -13.72
C ILE A 213 -9.15 0.84 -14.84
N ASN A 214 -8.24 1.72 -14.45
CA ASN A 214 -7.45 2.52 -15.38
C ASN A 214 -6.12 2.95 -14.73
N ALA A 215 -5.14 3.32 -15.55
CA ALA A 215 -3.79 3.63 -15.07
C ALA A 215 -3.74 4.84 -14.14
N ARG A 216 -4.60 5.84 -14.38
CA ARG A 216 -4.61 7.06 -13.58
C ARG A 216 -5.20 6.81 -12.19
N GLY A 217 -6.30 6.07 -12.12
CA GLY A 217 -6.93 5.67 -10.87
C GLY A 217 -6.02 4.85 -9.98
N LEU A 218 -5.33 3.86 -10.55
CA LEU A 218 -4.37 3.06 -9.78
C LEU A 218 -3.18 3.91 -9.29
N PHE A 219 -2.75 4.89 -10.09
CA PHE A 219 -1.71 5.83 -9.69
C PHE A 219 -2.17 6.72 -8.53
N ASP A 220 -3.33 7.36 -8.65
CA ASP A 220 -3.87 8.25 -7.61
C ASP A 220 -4.13 7.46 -6.30
N LEU A 221 -4.49 6.18 -6.42
CA LEU A 221 -4.58 5.27 -5.27
C LEU A 221 -3.20 4.94 -4.68
N GLY A 222 -2.17 4.73 -5.51
CA GLY A 222 -0.79 4.58 -5.00
C GLY A 222 -0.32 5.81 -4.22
N VAL A 223 -0.66 7.01 -4.70
CA VAL A 223 -0.39 8.28 -4.00
C VAL A 223 -1.20 8.41 -2.70
N LEU A 224 -2.43 7.87 -2.65
CA LEU A 224 -3.21 7.81 -1.41
C LEU A 224 -2.41 7.08 -0.32
N PHE A 225 -1.89 5.89 -0.64
CA PHE A 225 -1.21 5.03 0.32
C PHE A 225 0.19 5.53 0.66
N ALA A 226 0.96 5.99 -0.32
CA ALA A 226 2.35 6.37 -0.09
C ALA A 226 2.55 7.73 0.60
N ASP A 227 1.54 8.62 0.57
CA ASP A 227 1.70 10.01 1.03
C ASP A 227 0.44 10.55 1.71
N ARG A 228 -0.71 10.55 1.02
CA ARG A 228 -1.88 11.30 1.51
C ARG A 228 -2.51 10.73 2.78
N ALA A 229 -2.52 9.41 2.93
CA ALA A 229 -3.02 8.76 4.14
C ALA A 229 -2.15 9.11 5.35
N ILE A 230 -0.83 9.19 5.16
CA ILE A 230 0.14 9.58 6.19
C ILE A 230 -0.15 11.00 6.66
N LEU A 231 -0.14 11.96 5.74
CA LEU A 231 -0.39 13.37 6.05
C LEU A 231 -1.74 13.58 6.75
N CYS A 232 -2.77 12.83 6.32
CA CYS A 232 -4.08 12.89 6.93
C CYS A 232 -4.08 12.34 8.37
N ALA A 233 -3.46 11.18 8.61
CA ALA A 233 -3.39 10.56 9.92
C ALA A 233 -2.63 11.44 10.93
N GLU A 234 -1.50 12.02 10.52
CA GLU A 234 -0.72 12.94 11.35
C GLU A 234 -1.48 14.24 11.64
N ALA A 235 -2.16 14.80 10.63
CA ALA A 235 -2.98 16.00 10.82
C ALA A 235 -4.15 15.75 11.77
N MET A 236 -4.82 14.60 11.66
CA MET A 236 -5.89 14.21 12.58
C MET A 236 -5.37 14.11 14.01
N GLU A 237 -4.24 13.45 14.21
CA GLU A 237 -3.62 13.32 15.54
C GLU A 237 -3.24 14.70 16.10
N ALA A 238 -2.70 15.61 15.27
CA ALA A 238 -2.36 16.97 15.68
C ALA A 238 -3.59 17.84 16.04
N VAL A 239 -4.75 17.57 15.44
CA VAL A 239 -6.00 18.24 15.79
C VAL A 239 -6.58 17.68 17.10
N ILE A 240 -6.50 16.37 17.31
CA ILE A 240 -7.02 15.70 18.50
C ILE A 240 -6.12 15.95 19.71
N GLN A 241 -4.80 15.94 19.50
CA GLN A 241 -3.78 16.09 20.52
C GLN A 241 -2.98 17.36 20.26
N ALA A 242 -2.90 18.24 21.27
CA ALA A 242 -2.05 19.43 21.19
C ALA A 242 -0.55 19.10 20.96
N GLN A 243 -0.13 17.86 21.25
CA GLN A 243 1.19 17.31 20.92
C GLN A 243 1.00 15.94 20.26
N PRO A 244 1.28 15.79 18.94
CA PRO A 244 1.16 14.52 18.25
C PRO A 244 2.05 13.45 18.89
N ARG A 245 1.51 12.25 19.10
CA ARG A 245 2.22 11.14 19.76
C ARG A 245 3.15 10.37 18.83
N PHE A 246 2.95 10.45 17.53
CA PHE A 246 3.69 9.66 16.55
C PHE A 246 4.13 10.51 15.36
N VAL A 247 5.04 9.93 14.59
CA VAL A 247 5.39 10.31 13.22
C VAL A 247 5.35 9.04 12.39
N ILE A 248 4.89 9.14 11.15
CA ILE A 248 4.92 8.02 10.20
C ILE A 248 6.06 8.28 9.20
N GLY A 249 6.92 7.29 9.03
CA GLY A 249 7.99 7.33 8.03
C GLY A 249 7.42 7.45 6.62
N ASP A 250 8.23 7.98 5.71
CA ASP A 250 7.85 8.01 4.30
C ASP A 250 7.73 6.59 3.69
N HIS A 251 7.16 6.51 2.49
CA HIS A 251 6.97 5.23 1.80
C HIS A 251 8.28 4.44 1.64
N ALA A 252 9.39 5.11 1.32
CA ALA A 252 10.68 4.45 1.12
C ALA A 252 11.19 3.79 2.41
N CYS A 253 11.07 4.50 3.54
CA CYS A 253 11.39 3.96 4.86
C CYS A 253 10.56 2.71 5.17
N GLY A 254 9.25 2.74 4.90
CA GLY A 254 8.37 1.57 5.09
C GLY A 254 8.80 0.35 4.27
N VAL A 255 9.22 0.56 3.01
CA VAL A 255 9.72 -0.52 2.15
C VAL A 255 11.05 -1.08 2.67
N GLU A 256 11.98 -0.24 3.09
CA GLU A 256 13.26 -0.69 3.65
C GLU A 256 13.07 -1.55 4.91
N TRP A 257 12.17 -1.14 5.80
CA TRP A 257 11.82 -1.91 6.99
C TRP A 257 11.22 -3.27 6.64
N GLN A 258 10.29 -3.32 5.67
CA GLN A 258 9.73 -4.60 5.26
C GLN A 258 10.80 -5.56 4.72
N LEU A 259 11.66 -5.08 3.82
CA LEU A 259 12.73 -5.90 3.25
C LEU A 259 13.70 -6.41 4.32
N TRP A 260 13.97 -5.59 5.34
CA TRP A 260 14.79 -5.99 6.47
C TRP A 260 14.11 -7.06 7.34
N VAL A 261 12.81 -6.92 7.66
CA VAL A 261 12.04 -7.91 8.41
C VAL A 261 11.99 -9.24 7.65
N GLU A 262 11.70 -9.21 6.35
CA GLU A 262 11.65 -10.41 5.51
C GLU A 262 13.02 -11.13 5.48
N ALA A 263 14.13 -10.38 5.38
CA ALA A 263 15.47 -10.95 5.43
C ALA A 263 15.81 -11.62 6.78
N LEU A 264 15.27 -11.10 7.88
CA LEU A 264 15.42 -11.73 9.21
C LEU A 264 14.64 -13.05 9.28
N GLU A 265 13.37 -13.03 8.85
CA GLU A 265 12.52 -14.24 8.84
C GLU A 265 13.12 -15.35 7.97
N GLU A 266 13.71 -15.01 6.82
CA GLU A 266 14.43 -15.97 5.98
C GLU A 266 15.66 -16.55 6.69
N SER A 267 16.44 -15.71 7.38
CA SER A 267 17.65 -16.16 8.08
C SER A 267 17.37 -17.08 9.27
N ASP A 268 16.26 -16.86 9.99
CA ASP A 268 15.85 -17.72 11.10
C ASP A 268 15.34 -19.09 10.61
N SER A 269 14.76 -19.14 9.40
CA SER A 269 14.25 -20.38 8.81
C SER A 269 15.34 -21.36 8.34
N ASP A 270 16.56 -20.87 8.11
CA ASP A 270 17.71 -21.67 7.67
C ASP A 270 18.47 -22.35 8.83
N ASP A 271 18.27 -21.92 10.08
CA ASP A 271 18.98 -22.48 11.26
C ASP A 271 18.28 -23.76 11.78
N ASP A 272 16.96 -23.86 11.61
CA ASP A 272 16.17 -25.05 12.01
C ASP A 272 16.41 -26.28 11.13
N THR A 273 17.07 -26.14 9.97
CA THR A 273 17.36 -27.27 9.07
C THR A 273 18.73 -27.91 9.28
N LYS A 274 19.55 -27.41 10.23
CA LYS A 274 20.90 -27.95 10.52
C LYS A 274 20.99 -28.79 11.79
N GLN A 275 19.87 -29.10 12.44
CA GLN A 275 19.84 -29.86 13.69
C GLN A 275 19.26 -31.28 13.57
N GLU A 276 19.39 -31.95 12.42
CA GLU A 276 19.16 -33.40 12.31
C GLU A 276 20.15 -34.07 11.36
N ASP A 277 21.39 -34.25 11.82
CA ASP A 277 22.31 -35.32 11.35
C ASP A 277 23.27 -35.71 12.50
N GLY A 278 22.66 -36.06 13.63
CA GLY A 278 23.35 -36.57 14.83
C GLY A 278 23.00 -38.04 15.10
N ALA A 279 23.03 -38.89 14.08
CA ALA A 279 22.81 -40.33 14.23
C ALA A 279 24.15 -41.10 14.21
N GLY A 280 24.61 -41.46 15.40
CA GLY A 280 25.25 -42.74 15.75
C GLY A 280 26.39 -43.29 14.88
N GLY A 281 27.60 -43.29 15.44
CA GLY A 281 28.70 -44.17 15.02
C GLY A 281 29.63 -44.47 16.18
N GLU A 282 29.35 -45.54 16.93
CA GLU A 282 30.28 -46.16 17.87
C GLU A 282 31.49 -46.74 17.11
N GLY A 283 32.68 -46.58 17.68
CA GLY A 283 33.91 -47.15 17.17
C GLY A 283 35.06 -46.97 18.16
N ASP A 284 35.14 -47.87 19.14
CA ASP A 284 36.28 -48.09 20.01
C ASP A 284 37.59 -48.29 19.21
N THR A 285 38.70 -47.70 19.66
CA THR A 285 40.01 -48.39 19.73
C THR A 285 41.04 -47.59 20.55
N SER A 286 41.34 -48.11 21.74
CA SER A 286 42.65 -48.25 22.39
C SER A 286 43.76 -47.18 22.22
N GLY A 287 44.02 -46.45 23.31
CA GLY A 287 45.28 -46.51 24.06
C GLY A 287 46.53 -45.81 23.52
N GLN A 288 46.96 -44.73 24.19
CA GLN A 288 48.30 -44.65 24.77
C GLN A 288 48.38 -43.56 25.85
N VAL A 289 48.82 -43.97 27.03
CA VAL A 289 49.25 -43.10 28.14
C VAL A 289 50.65 -42.59 27.81
N ASP A 290 50.92 -41.32 28.09
CA ASP A 290 52.12 -40.80 28.76
C ASP A 290 51.81 -39.32 29.10
N SER A 291 51.58 -38.99 30.37
CA SER A 291 52.59 -38.55 31.35
C SER A 291 53.24 -37.21 30.98
N GLU A 292 52.56 -36.10 31.28
CA GLU A 292 53.14 -34.95 31.99
C GLU A 292 52.07 -33.88 32.25
N GLY A 293 51.92 -33.51 33.52
CA GLY A 293 50.85 -32.64 33.97
C GLY A 293 51.10 -31.17 33.66
N ASN A 294 50.04 -30.46 33.28
CA ASN A 294 49.79 -29.11 33.80
C ASN A 294 48.34 -28.72 33.55
N THR A 295 47.58 -28.58 34.63
CA THR A 295 46.24 -27.99 34.64
C THR A 295 46.39 -26.47 34.57
N ARG A 296 45.96 -25.84 33.48
CA ARG A 296 45.62 -24.41 33.49
C ARG A 296 44.57 -24.08 32.44
N SER A 297 43.36 -23.86 32.94
CA SER A 297 42.24 -23.27 32.22
C SER A 297 42.60 -21.86 31.75
N SER A 298 42.55 -21.63 30.44
CA SER A 298 42.51 -20.29 29.84
C SER A 298 41.08 -20.07 29.35
N GLU A 299 40.30 -19.34 30.13
CA GLU A 299 39.08 -18.69 29.65
C GLU A 299 39.50 -17.59 28.68
N LYS A 300 39.04 -17.72 27.44
CA LYS A 300 39.31 -16.81 26.35
C LYS A 300 38.13 -15.85 26.27
N GLU A 301 38.39 -14.60 26.59
CA GLU A 301 37.52 -13.45 26.32
C GLU A 301 37.17 -13.40 24.82
N VAL A 302 35.87 -13.29 24.51
CA VAL A 302 35.32 -12.93 23.19
C VAL A 302 34.53 -11.64 23.46
N SER A 303 35.15 -10.47 23.26
CA SER A 303 35.18 -9.71 22.00
C SER A 303 33.78 -9.28 21.56
N GLY A 304 33.39 -8.08 21.97
CA GLY A 304 32.26 -7.36 21.40
C GLY A 304 32.49 -7.06 19.92
N HIS A 305 31.42 -7.20 19.14
CA HIS A 305 31.36 -6.67 17.79
C HIS A 305 30.00 -6.01 17.59
N ASP A 306 30.00 -4.69 17.75
CA ASP A 306 29.01 -3.80 17.15
C ASP A 306 28.96 -4.11 15.65
N SER A 307 27.76 -4.42 15.15
CA SER A 307 27.50 -4.61 13.74
C SER A 307 26.50 -3.54 13.29
N GLU A 308 27.04 -2.39 12.88
CA GLU A 308 26.32 -1.43 12.06
C GLU A 308 25.90 -2.09 10.73
N PRO A 309 24.73 -1.74 10.17
CA PRO A 309 24.29 -2.27 8.90
C PRO A 309 25.21 -1.82 7.76
N LYS A 310 25.75 -2.81 7.04
CA LYS A 310 26.58 -2.58 5.85
C LYS A 310 25.72 -1.98 4.73
N LYS A 311 26.09 -0.78 4.28
CA LYS A 311 25.58 -0.15 3.05
C LYS A 311 25.80 -1.08 1.86
N ASN A 312 24.73 -1.37 1.14
CA ASN A 312 24.73 -2.14 -0.11
C ASN A 312 25.16 -1.21 -1.28
N PRO A 313 26.06 -1.61 -2.20
CA PRO A 313 26.71 -0.69 -3.15
C PRO A 313 25.95 -0.57 -4.48
N TYR A 314 24.63 -0.30 -4.44
CA TYR A 314 23.84 -0.01 -5.63
C TYR A 314 22.96 1.23 -5.41
N VAL A 315 23.60 2.35 -5.09
CA VAL A 315 23.02 3.68 -5.29
C VAL A 315 24.06 4.45 -6.11
N ALA A 316 23.75 4.67 -7.39
CA ALA A 316 24.50 5.60 -8.19
C ALA A 316 24.20 7.00 -7.65
N ASP A 317 25.21 7.60 -7.01
CA ASP A 317 25.26 9.01 -6.69
C ASP A 317 25.14 9.85 -7.96
N GLU A 318 24.16 10.75 -8.02
CA GLU A 318 24.37 12.07 -8.61
C GLU A 318 23.71 13.11 -7.69
N TYR A 319 24.59 13.93 -7.13
CA TYR A 319 24.34 15.09 -6.28
C TYR A 319 23.59 16.19 -7.05
N ASP A 320 22.78 16.98 -6.34
CA ASP A 320 23.03 18.41 -6.09
C ASP A 320 21.74 19.12 -5.63
N SER A 321 21.73 19.60 -4.39
CA SER A 321 20.86 20.70 -3.92
C SER A 321 21.43 21.23 -2.62
N THR A 322 22.48 22.04 -2.77
CA THR A 322 22.77 23.09 -1.79
C THR A 322 21.77 24.22 -2.01
N SER A 323 20.99 24.56 -0.97
CA SER A 323 20.39 25.89 -0.88
C SER A 323 20.48 26.38 0.56
N GLU A 324 21.54 27.15 0.80
CA GLU A 324 21.66 28.11 1.89
C GLU A 324 20.42 29.00 1.95
N TYR A 325 19.80 29.10 3.12
CA TYR A 325 18.90 30.19 3.44
C TYR A 325 19.75 31.44 3.75
N GLY A 326 19.87 32.31 2.75
CA GLY A 326 20.31 33.70 2.89
C GLY A 326 19.10 34.61 3.14
N ALA A 327 19.25 35.49 4.13
CA ALA A 327 18.29 36.48 4.56
C ALA A 327 18.15 37.66 3.58
N ASP A 328 17.11 38.46 3.85
CA ASP A 328 16.88 39.86 3.45
C ASP A 328 16.37 40.14 2.03
N ASP A 329 15.12 40.58 1.95
CA ASP A 329 14.79 41.86 1.27
C ASP A 329 13.41 42.38 1.73
N GLU A 330 13.46 43.42 2.55
CA GLU A 330 12.33 44.32 2.82
C GLU A 330 12.02 45.13 1.56
N LYS A 331 10.77 45.12 1.07
CA LYS A 331 10.23 46.21 0.26
C LYS A 331 8.80 46.56 0.65
N GLU A 332 8.76 47.58 1.50
CA GLU A 332 7.77 48.64 1.62
C GLU A 332 7.30 49.18 0.25
N PHE A 333 5.98 49.21 0.04
CA PHE A 333 5.17 50.09 -0.84
C PHE A 333 3.72 49.67 -0.56
N GLY A 334 2.73 50.51 -0.23
CA GLY A 334 2.56 51.95 -0.20
C GLY A 334 1.04 52.15 -0.27
N ASP A 335 0.49 52.92 0.65
CA ASP A 335 -0.93 53.26 0.74
C ASP A 335 -1.40 54.01 -0.51
N ASP A 336 -2.63 53.72 -0.96
CA ASP A 336 -3.47 54.70 -1.65
C ASP A 336 -4.95 54.41 -1.36
N GLU A 337 -5.55 55.32 -0.61
CA GLU A 337 -6.99 55.54 -0.46
C GLU A 337 -7.63 55.89 -1.82
N PHE A 338 -8.88 55.49 -2.07
CA PHE A 338 -9.88 56.39 -2.67
C PHE A 338 -11.32 55.86 -2.46
N SER A 339 -12.00 56.54 -1.52
CA SER A 339 -13.42 56.92 -1.38
C SER A 339 -14.60 56.13 -1.99
N GLU A 340 -15.54 55.88 -1.07
CA GLU A 340 -17.01 55.89 -1.12
C GLU A 340 -17.73 56.37 -2.40
N GLU A 341 -18.77 55.63 -2.79
CA GLU A 341 -20.08 56.28 -3.06
C GLU A 341 -21.27 55.36 -2.69
N ARG A 342 -22.27 56.00 -2.06
CA ARG A 342 -23.50 55.45 -1.48
C ARG A 342 -24.56 55.16 -2.55
N GLY A 343 -25.46 54.21 -2.26
CA GLY A 343 -26.70 54.03 -3.03
C GLY A 343 -27.75 53.14 -2.37
N SER A 344 -28.56 53.74 -1.49
CA SER A 344 -29.93 53.46 -1.05
C SER A 344 -30.59 52.07 -1.13
N ALA A 345 -31.10 51.70 0.05
CA ALA A 345 -32.29 50.91 0.41
C ALA A 345 -33.46 50.84 -0.60
N ALA A 346 -34.08 49.65 -0.69
CA ALA A 346 -35.54 49.50 -0.72
C ALA A 346 -35.96 48.09 -0.25
N THR A 347 -36.78 48.07 0.80
CA THR A 347 -37.59 46.98 1.35
C THR A 347 -38.73 46.59 0.41
N ALA A 348 -39.09 45.31 0.34
CA ALA A 348 -40.48 44.86 0.14
C ALA A 348 -40.63 43.38 0.52
N ASP A 349 -41.37 43.15 1.60
CA ASP A 349 -42.12 41.91 1.85
C ASP A 349 -43.15 41.69 0.73
N GLU A 350 -43.34 40.43 0.30
CA GLU A 350 -44.67 39.99 -0.14
C GLU A 350 -44.86 38.49 0.14
N GLU A 351 -45.89 38.23 0.93
CA GLU A 351 -46.38 36.94 1.42
C GLU A 351 -47.57 36.49 0.53
N LEU A 352 -47.79 35.16 0.44
CA LEU A 352 -49.06 34.45 0.10
C LEU A 352 -49.50 34.32 -1.37
N ASP A 353 -49.62 33.07 -1.87
CA ASP A 353 -50.84 32.24 -1.72
C ASP A 353 -50.71 30.90 -2.51
N PRO A 354 -50.83 29.74 -1.85
CA PRO A 354 -50.93 28.43 -2.47
C PRO A 354 -52.38 28.03 -2.77
N THR A 355 -52.89 28.35 -3.95
CA THR A 355 -54.07 27.66 -4.48
C THR A 355 -54.12 27.69 -6.01
N LYS A 356 -53.86 26.55 -6.66
CA LYS A 356 -54.61 26.07 -7.83
C LYS A 356 -54.13 24.70 -8.34
N LEU A 357 -55.13 23.87 -8.63
CA LEU A 357 -55.12 22.62 -9.42
C LEU A 357 -54.64 21.39 -8.62
N GLY A 358 -55.51 20.56 -8.04
CA GLY A 358 -56.83 20.14 -8.50
C GLY A 358 -56.71 18.77 -9.15
N ALA A 359 -56.92 17.75 -8.33
CA ALA A 359 -56.97 16.33 -8.68
C ALA A 359 -58.07 16.00 -9.70
N LEU A 360 -57.88 14.92 -10.47
CA LEU A 360 -58.98 14.03 -10.90
C LEU A 360 -58.45 12.65 -11.36
N LYS A 361 -58.62 11.70 -10.44
CA LYS A 361 -59.17 10.33 -10.57
C LYS A 361 -58.61 9.28 -11.55
N GLU A 362 -58.14 8.22 -10.89
CA GLU A 362 -58.33 6.78 -11.13
C GLU A 362 -59.58 6.34 -11.92
N GLY A 363 -59.44 5.23 -12.66
CA GLY A 363 -60.57 4.48 -13.21
C GLY A 363 -60.23 3.28 -14.11
N ASN A 364 -59.91 2.14 -13.47
CA ASN A 364 -60.18 0.74 -13.83
C ASN A 364 -60.26 0.21 -15.29
N LYS A 365 -59.43 -0.82 -15.53
CA LYS A 365 -59.76 -2.25 -15.79
C LYS A 365 -60.94 -2.64 -16.71
N THR A 366 -60.56 -3.49 -17.69
CA THR A 366 -61.24 -4.66 -18.31
C THR A 366 -62.43 -4.47 -19.25
N VAL A 367 -62.22 -4.87 -20.51
CA VAL A 367 -62.90 -6.02 -21.14
C VAL A 367 -61.83 -6.89 -21.81
#